data_AF-A0A1F7S083-F1
#
_entry.id   AF-A0A1F7S083-F1
#
_cell.length_a   1.000
_cell.length_b   1.000
_cell.length_c   1.000
_cell.angle_alpha   90.00
_cell.angle_beta   90.00
_cell.angle_gamma   90.00
#
_symmetry.space_group_name_H-M   'P 1'
#
loop_
_entity.id
_entity.type
_entity.pdbx_description
1 polymer ?
#
loop_
_entity_poly.entity_id
_entity_poly.type
_entity_poly.pdbx_seq_one_letter_code
_entity_poly.pdbx_strand_id
1 'polypeptide(L)'
;MEQICPAVYKGKINTEHPTQMPGASLAYHLGPDGDTIYYFCFGPSLITKSGRKIRNTLHFVTYNIPTRTYCDHGIIRLGDGRYPFYAQAVEEHDGMIYTVPWIDVPNDGSKRFEEIATAHHRNIAINPNAPVYEINLISFPDPYLKGKSLK
;
A
#
# COMPACT_ATOMS: atom_id res chain seq x y z
N MET A 1 -0.62 9.53 25.94
CA MET A 1 -0.79 8.99 24.58
C MET A 1 -0.34 7.55 24.62
N GLU A 2 -1.28 6.62 24.62
CA GLU A 2 -0.98 5.18 24.59
C GLU A 2 -0.46 4.84 23.18
N GLN A 3 0.69 4.18 23.10
CA GLN A 3 1.27 3.74 21.84
C GLN A 3 0.59 2.42 21.45
N ILE A 4 -0.34 2.48 20.49
CA ILE A 4 -1.30 1.40 20.16
C ILE A 4 -0.67 0.27 19.31
N CYS A 5 0.67 0.17 19.18
CA CYS A 5 1.30 -0.81 18.30
C CYS A 5 2.60 -1.41 18.89
N PRO A 6 2.61 -2.70 19.31
CA PRO A 6 3.83 -3.42 19.67
C PRO A 6 4.46 -4.22 18.51
N ALA A 7 3.79 -4.34 17.36
CA ALA A 7 4.32 -5.11 16.23
C ALA A 7 5.34 -4.29 15.42
N VAL A 8 6.60 -4.37 15.83
CA VAL A 8 7.73 -3.80 15.07
C VAL A 8 8.02 -4.70 13.87
N TYR A 9 7.86 -4.17 12.65
CA TYR A 9 8.39 -4.79 11.44
C TYR A 9 9.91 -5.04 11.60
N LYS A 10 10.35 -6.30 11.54
CA LYS A 10 11.74 -6.71 11.80
C LYS A 10 12.67 -6.65 10.57
N GLY A 11 12.21 -6.11 9.43
CA GLY A 11 13.05 -5.93 8.25
C GLY A 11 13.98 -4.72 8.38
N LYS A 12 15.06 -4.67 7.58
CA LYS A 12 15.94 -3.49 7.54
C LYS A 12 15.17 -2.29 6.98
N ILE A 13 14.89 -1.32 7.84
CA ILE A 13 14.31 -0.03 7.47
C ILE A 13 15.36 0.75 6.69
N ASN A 14 14.97 1.33 5.55
CA ASN A 14 15.86 2.23 4.83
C ASN A 14 15.87 3.61 5.51
N THR A 15 16.98 3.96 6.15
CA THR A 15 17.16 5.25 6.86
C THR A 15 17.63 6.39 5.96
N GLU A 16 18.05 6.10 4.72
CA GLU A 16 18.57 7.11 3.78
C GLU A 16 17.46 7.92 3.08
N HIS A 17 16.22 7.42 3.15
CA HIS A 17 15.03 8.09 2.63
C HIS A 17 13.97 8.14 3.73
N PRO A 18 13.98 9.17 4.61
CA PRO A 18 12.85 9.41 5.49
C PRO A 18 11.60 9.50 4.62
N THR A 19 10.54 8.82 5.04
CA THR A 19 9.24 8.79 4.36
C THR A 19 8.89 10.20 3.87
N GLN A 20 8.89 10.41 2.54
CA GLN A 20 8.59 11.72 1.97
C GLN A 20 7.10 12.02 2.15
N MET A 21 6.82 12.86 3.17
CA MET A 21 5.58 13.55 3.53
C MET A 21 4.34 12.69 3.89
N PRO A 22 3.59 13.07 4.95
CA PRO A 22 2.32 12.46 5.31
C PRO A 22 1.22 13.00 4.38
N GLY A 23 1.13 12.47 3.16
CA GLY A 23 -0.07 12.65 2.34
C GLY A 23 -1.21 11.82 2.93
N ALA A 24 -2.00 12.35 3.86
CA ALA A 24 -3.13 11.61 4.39
C ALA A 24 -4.21 11.46 3.30
N SER A 25 -4.38 10.25 2.79
CA SER A 25 -5.61 9.84 2.11
C SER A 25 -6.21 8.72 2.94
N LEU A 26 -7.41 8.94 3.45
CA LEU A 26 -8.18 7.92 4.15
C LEU A 26 -9.39 7.57 3.30
N ALA A 27 -9.27 6.46 2.58
CA ALA A 27 -10.44 5.70 2.18
C ALA A 27 -10.64 4.60 3.21
N TYR A 28 -11.87 4.43 3.66
CA TYR A 28 -12.24 3.34 4.55
C TYR A 28 -13.52 2.66 4.07
N HIS A 29 -13.67 1.41 4.46
CA HIS A 29 -14.86 0.59 4.25
C HIS A 29 -15.23 -0.05 5.59
N LEU A 30 -16.52 -0.36 5.81
CA LEU A 30 -16.93 -1.14 6.97
C LEU A 30 -16.93 -2.62 6.59
N GLY A 31 -16.20 -3.44 7.35
CA GLY A 31 -16.22 -4.88 7.18
C GLY A 31 -17.63 -5.47 7.33
N PRO A 32 -17.83 -6.73 6.95
CA PRO A 32 -19.14 -7.36 6.90
C PRO A 32 -19.79 -7.57 8.28
N ASP A 33 -19.03 -7.35 9.37
CA ASP A 33 -19.58 -7.32 10.72
C ASP A 33 -20.20 -5.97 11.12
N GLY A 34 -20.04 -4.92 10.29
CA GLY A 34 -20.51 -3.57 10.55
C GLY A 34 -19.73 -2.79 11.62
N ASP A 35 -18.79 -3.45 12.29
CA ASP A 35 -18.07 -2.92 13.46
C ASP A 35 -16.58 -2.63 13.17
N THR A 36 -16.06 -3.21 12.09
CA THR A 36 -14.63 -3.17 11.76
C THR A 36 -14.35 -2.22 10.60
N ILE A 37 -13.52 -1.21 10.84
CA ILE A 37 -13.03 -0.30 9.79
C ILE A 37 -11.91 -0.98 9.03
N TYR A 38 -12.01 -1.03 7.70
CA TYR A 38 -10.96 -1.43 6.78
C TYR A 38 -10.33 -0.17 6.20
N TYR A 39 -9.01 -0.07 6.22
CA TYR A 39 -8.33 1.05 5.58
C TYR A 39 -6.91 0.67 5.17
N PHE A 40 -6.31 1.50 4.32
CA PHE A 40 -4.92 1.37 3.96
C PHE A 40 -4.07 2.44 4.65
N CYS A 41 -2.87 2.05 5.07
CA CYS A 41 -1.91 2.98 5.65
C CYS A 41 -0.55 2.87 4.96
N PHE A 42 0.21 3.96 5.00
CA PHE A 42 1.61 3.94 4.57
C PHE A 42 2.43 3.12 5.56
N GLY A 43 3.20 2.19 5.01
CA GLY A 43 4.19 1.42 5.75
C GLY A 43 5.62 1.89 5.49
N PRO A 44 6.59 1.24 6.13
CA PRO A 44 8.00 1.64 6.09
C PRO A 44 8.65 1.39 4.73
N SER A 45 9.63 2.23 4.41
CA SER A 45 10.60 1.99 3.34
C SER A 45 11.34 0.65 3.54
N LEU A 46 11.59 -0.10 2.47
CA LEU A 46 12.27 -1.39 2.55
C LEU A 46 13.32 -1.60 1.47
N ILE A 47 14.30 -2.47 1.78
CA ILE A 47 15.27 -2.98 0.81
C ILE A 47 14.95 -4.45 0.55
N THR A 48 14.60 -4.76 -0.70
CA THR A 48 14.30 -6.14 -1.11
C THR A 48 15.56 -7.01 -1.10
N LYS A 49 15.40 -8.34 -1.17
CA LYS A 49 16.53 -9.27 -1.25
C LYS A 49 17.46 -9.03 -2.45
N SER A 50 16.95 -8.44 -3.54
CA SER A 50 17.74 -8.07 -4.71
C SER A 50 18.44 -6.71 -4.57
N GLY A 51 18.33 -6.03 -3.43
CA GLY A 51 18.91 -4.71 -3.20
C GLY A 51 18.04 -3.55 -3.70
N ARG A 52 16.88 -3.80 -4.33
CA ARG A 52 15.97 -2.73 -4.76
C ARG A 52 15.42 -1.98 -3.55
N LYS A 53 15.58 -0.66 -3.54
CA LYS A 53 15.02 0.26 -2.53
C LYS A 53 13.57 0.58 -2.88
N ILE A 54 12.67 0.37 -1.94
CA ILE A 54 11.25 0.74 -2.00
C ILE A 54 11.04 1.89 -1.03
N ARG A 55 10.50 2.99 -1.55
CA ARG A 55 10.35 4.23 -0.77
C ARG A 55 9.22 4.13 0.24
N ASN A 56 8.04 3.71 -0.20
CA ASN A 56 6.87 3.58 0.64
C ASN A 56 6.21 2.22 0.37
N THR A 57 5.61 1.63 1.39
CA THR A 57 4.73 0.46 1.22
C THR A 57 3.31 0.81 1.57
N LEU A 58 2.38 -0.03 1.13
CA LEU A 58 0.98 0.03 1.51
C LEU A 58 0.67 -1.16 2.42
N HIS A 59 0.04 -0.91 3.56
CA HIS A 59 -0.46 -1.95 4.46
C HIS A 59 -1.99 -1.95 4.44
N PHE A 60 -2.59 -3.15 4.52
CA PHE A 60 -4.02 -3.29 4.78
C PHE A 60 -4.23 -3.53 6.27
N VAL A 61 -5.07 -2.71 6.88
CA VAL A 61 -5.26 -2.71 8.32
C VAL A 61 -6.75 -2.68 8.65
N THR A 62 -7.10 -3.33 9.75
CA THR A 62 -8.47 -3.38 10.25
C THR A 62 -8.54 -2.89 11.68
N TYR A 63 -9.57 -2.12 12.02
CA TYR A 63 -9.81 -1.64 13.37
C TYR A 63 -11.24 -1.94 13.79
N ASN A 64 -11.41 -2.86 14.74
CA ASN A 64 -12.72 -3.15 15.32
C ASN A 64 -13.09 -2.09 16.37
N ILE A 65 -14.14 -1.32 16.11
CA ILE A 65 -14.51 -0.15 16.92
C ILE A 65 -14.94 -0.56 18.34
N PRO A 66 -15.85 -1.53 18.54
CA PRO A 66 -16.33 -1.87 19.89
C PRO A 66 -15.22 -2.41 20.78
N THR A 67 -14.37 -3.30 20.25
CA THR A 67 -13.28 -3.92 21.02
C THR A 67 -12.00 -3.10 21.03
N ARG A 68 -11.94 -1.99 20.28
CA ARG A 68 -10.76 -1.15 20.07
C ARG A 68 -9.53 -1.93 19.60
N THR A 69 -9.77 -2.97 18.80
CA THR A 69 -8.72 -3.90 18.36
C THR A 69 -8.19 -3.50 16.98
N TYR A 70 -6.90 -3.18 16.91
CA TYR A 70 -6.17 -2.96 15.67
C TYR A 70 -5.51 -4.25 15.19
N CYS A 71 -5.57 -4.51 13.89
CA CYS A 71 -4.85 -5.60 13.24
C CYS A 71 -4.20 -5.10 11.94
N ASP A 72 -2.89 -5.32 11.81
CA ASP A 72 -2.14 -5.08 10.58
C ASP A 72 -1.97 -6.41 9.84
N HIS A 73 -2.58 -6.51 8.65
CA HIS A 73 -2.52 -7.72 7.82
C HIS A 73 -1.26 -7.77 6.95
N GLY A 74 -0.40 -6.75 7.04
CA GLY A 74 0.90 -6.67 6.42
C GLY A 74 0.95 -5.88 5.12
N ILE A 75 2.13 -5.91 4.50
CA ILE A 75 2.44 -5.19 3.27
C ILE A 75 1.72 -5.83 2.08
N ILE A 76 1.09 -5.00 1.25
CA ILE A 76 0.61 -5.40 -0.06
C ILE A 76 1.80 -5.57 -1.01
N ARG A 77 1.91 -6.77 -1.58
CA ARG A 77 2.93 -7.12 -2.57
C ARG A 77 2.26 -7.85 -3.73
N LEU A 78 2.50 -7.37 -4.94
CA LEU A 78 1.97 -8.00 -6.16
C LEU A 78 2.71 -9.30 -6.45
N GLY A 79 2.07 -10.20 -7.22
CA GLY A 79 2.66 -11.48 -7.62
C GLY A 79 3.97 -11.36 -8.41
N ASP A 80 4.15 -10.24 -9.12
CA ASP A 80 5.38 -9.90 -9.84
C ASP A 80 6.46 -9.24 -8.95
N GLY A 81 6.19 -9.11 -7.65
CA GLY A 81 7.10 -8.56 -6.66
C GLY A 81 7.15 -7.03 -6.59
N ARG A 82 6.27 -6.30 -7.29
CA ARG A 82 6.11 -4.84 -7.10
C ARG A 82 5.33 -4.51 -5.83
N TYR A 83 5.47 -3.25 -5.39
CA TYR A 83 4.90 -2.74 -4.15
C TYR A 83 4.02 -1.53 -4.48
N PRO A 84 2.70 -1.64 -4.34
CA PRO A 84 1.83 -0.48 -4.30
C PRO A 84 2.14 0.36 -3.07
N PHE A 85 1.95 1.68 -3.15
CA PHE A 85 2.39 2.58 -2.09
C PHE A 85 1.42 3.72 -1.75
N TYR A 86 0.33 3.89 -2.50
CA TYR A 86 -0.68 4.90 -2.20
C TYR A 86 -2.04 4.47 -2.69
N ALA A 87 -3.04 4.40 -1.81
CA ALA A 87 -4.41 4.02 -2.16
C ALA A 87 -5.40 5.08 -1.67
N GLN A 88 -6.40 5.36 -2.50
CA GLN A 88 -7.49 6.30 -2.18
C GLN A 88 -8.89 5.68 -2.35
N ALA A 89 -8.95 4.37 -2.52
CA ALA A 89 -10.20 3.62 -2.62
C ALA A 89 -10.02 2.27 -1.92
N VAL A 90 -11.07 1.80 -1.25
CA VAL A 90 -11.15 0.45 -0.70
C VAL A 90 -12.60 0.00 -0.80
N GLU A 91 -12.81 -1.20 -1.30
CA GLU A 91 -14.10 -1.87 -1.33
C GLU A 91 -13.90 -3.34 -0.96
N GLU A 92 -14.77 -3.88 -0.12
CA GLU A 92 -14.89 -5.32 0.10
C GLU A 92 -16.11 -5.82 -0.67
N HIS A 93 -15.94 -6.92 -1.42
CA HIS A 93 -17.04 -7.59 -2.07
C HIS A 93 -16.74 -9.07 -2.24
N ASP A 94 -17.65 -9.93 -1.77
CA ASP A 94 -17.58 -11.39 -1.86
C ASP A 94 -16.26 -12.00 -1.35
N GLY A 95 -15.76 -11.47 -0.23
CA GLY A 95 -14.53 -11.91 0.42
C GLY A 95 -13.26 -11.46 -0.30
N MET A 96 -13.37 -10.46 -1.18
CA MET A 96 -12.25 -9.87 -1.91
C MET A 96 -12.18 -8.38 -1.60
N ILE A 97 -10.97 -7.90 -1.34
CA ILE A 97 -10.67 -6.48 -1.23
C ILE A 97 -10.25 -5.95 -2.60
N TYR A 98 -10.80 -4.82 -2.98
CA TYR A 98 -10.48 -4.07 -4.20
C TYR A 98 -9.93 -2.69 -3.82
N THR A 99 -8.89 -2.27 -4.53
CA THR A 99 -8.32 -0.93 -4.37
C THR A 99 -7.63 -0.48 -5.64
N VAL A 100 -7.44 0.83 -5.80
CA VAL A 100 -6.79 1.44 -6.97
C VAL A 100 -5.54 2.20 -6.53
N PRO A 101 -4.42 1.51 -6.26
CA PRO A 101 -3.24 2.16 -5.76
C PRO A 101 -2.27 2.64 -6.85
N TRP A 102 -1.37 3.53 -6.46
CA TRP A 102 -0.19 3.89 -7.23
C TRP A 102 0.87 2.79 -7.06
N ILE A 103 1.47 2.39 -8.18
CA ILE A 103 2.52 1.37 -8.25
C ILE A 103 3.72 1.99 -8.94
N ASP A 104 4.88 1.99 -8.26
CA ASP A 104 6.11 2.57 -8.78
C ASP A 104 6.54 1.86 -10.08
N VAL A 105 6.89 2.67 -11.09
CA VAL A 105 7.49 2.22 -12.35
C VAL A 105 8.97 2.65 -12.33
N PRO A 106 9.91 1.71 -12.20
CA PRO A 106 11.32 2.05 -12.10
C PRO A 106 11.83 2.69 -13.39
N ASN A 107 12.70 3.70 -13.26
CA ASN A 107 13.46 4.22 -14.41
C ASN A 107 14.61 3.26 -14.73
N ASP A 108 14.28 2.18 -15.43
CA ASP A 108 15.20 1.13 -15.85
C ASP A 108 15.51 1.17 -17.36
N GLY A 109 15.11 2.24 -18.04
CA GLY A 109 15.22 2.38 -19.49
C GLY A 109 14.26 1.46 -20.27
N SER A 110 13.30 0.82 -19.61
CA SER A 110 12.30 0.01 -20.30
C SER A 110 11.34 0.87 -21.12
N LYS A 111 10.85 0.30 -22.23
CA LYS A 111 9.79 0.90 -23.04
C LYS A 111 8.55 1.26 -22.21
N ARG A 112 8.23 0.45 -21.19
CA ARG A 112 7.13 0.70 -20.26
C ARG A 112 7.32 2.00 -19.48
N PHE A 113 8.52 2.25 -18.98
CA PHE A 113 8.84 3.51 -18.31
C PHE A 113 8.68 4.69 -19.26
N GLU A 114 9.22 4.61 -20.47
CA GLU A 114 9.13 5.68 -21.48
C GLU A 114 7.69 6.03 -21.85
N GLU A 115 6.86 4.99 -22.11
CA GLU A 115 5.45 5.14 -22.45
C GLU A 115 4.66 5.83 -21.33
N ILE A 116 4.80 5.34 -20.09
CA ILE A 116 4.06 5.89 -18.94
C ILE A 116 4.56 7.30 -18.61
N ALA A 117 5.87 7.52 -18.60
CA ALA A 117 6.41 8.85 -18.29
C ALA A 117 5.98 9.90 -19.32
N THR A 118 5.89 9.52 -20.60
CA THR A 118 5.35 10.35 -21.67
C THR A 118 3.86 10.63 -21.47
N ALA A 119 3.07 9.59 -21.17
CA ALA A 119 1.63 9.71 -20.94
C ALA A 119 1.28 10.61 -19.74
N HIS A 120 2.13 10.64 -18.70
CA HIS A 120 1.98 11.56 -17.57
C HIS A 120 2.32 13.03 -17.90
N HIS A 121 2.63 13.37 -19.16
CA HIS A 121 3.14 14.68 -19.60
C HIS A 121 4.33 15.18 -18.75
N ARG A 122 5.11 14.25 -18.19
CA ARG A 122 6.24 14.59 -17.33
C ARG A 122 7.37 15.08 -18.22
N ASN A 123 7.81 16.31 -18.03
CA ASN A 123 9.06 16.77 -18.60
C ASN A 123 10.23 16.20 -17.75
N ILE A 124 10.63 14.97 -18.07
CA ILE A 124 11.72 14.26 -17.37
C ILE A 124 13.03 15.05 -17.46
N ALA A 125 13.22 15.89 -18.49
CA ALA A 125 14.39 16.76 -18.61
C ALA A 125 14.42 17.87 -17.53
N ILE A 126 13.27 18.27 -16.97
CA ILE A 126 13.16 19.28 -15.90
C ILE A 126 13.31 18.64 -14.52
N ASN A 127 12.77 17.43 -14.33
CA ASN A 127 12.92 16.71 -13.07
C ASN A 127 13.14 15.20 -13.32
N PRO A 128 14.39 14.79 -13.58
CA PRO A 128 14.72 13.40 -13.90
C PRO A 128 14.47 12.44 -12.73
N ASN A 129 14.28 12.97 -11.51
CA ASN A 129 14.06 12.20 -10.30
C ASN A 129 12.58 12.09 -9.91
N ALA A 130 11.67 12.67 -10.70
CA ALA A 130 10.24 12.63 -10.39
C ALA A 130 9.72 11.17 -10.47
N PRO A 131 8.97 10.68 -9.47
CA PRO A 131 8.48 9.30 -9.49
C PRO A 131 7.51 9.09 -10.66
N VAL A 132 7.72 8.04 -11.44
CA VAL A 132 6.77 7.53 -12.43
C VAL A 132 6.03 6.37 -11.78
N TYR A 133 4.71 6.37 -11.89
CA TYR A 133 3.86 5.36 -11.31
C TYR A 133 2.69 5.09 -12.25
N GLU A 134 2.11 3.90 -12.14
CA GLU A 134 0.84 3.58 -12.77
C GLU A 134 -0.24 3.45 -11.69
N ILE A 135 -1.49 3.57 -12.12
CA ILE A 135 -2.68 3.47 -11.26
C ILE A 135 -3.50 2.29 -11.78
N ASN A 136 -3.55 1.21 -11.03
CA ASN A 136 -4.23 -0.03 -11.46
C ASN A 136 -5.25 -0.46 -10.41
N LEU A 137 -6.35 -1.06 -10.86
CA LEU A 137 -7.18 -1.88 -9.97
C LEU A 137 -6.40 -3.13 -9.56
N ILE A 138 -6.30 -3.36 -8.24
CA ILE A 138 -5.79 -4.61 -7.68
C ILE A 138 -6.84 -5.24 -6.78
N SER A 139 -6.77 -6.54 -6.63
CA SER A 139 -7.62 -7.28 -5.70
C SER A 139 -6.86 -8.37 -4.97
N PHE A 140 -7.28 -8.67 -3.74
CA PHE A 140 -6.74 -9.77 -2.94
C PHE A 140 -7.81 -10.33 -2.00
N PRO A 141 -7.71 -11.61 -1.57
CA PRO A 141 -8.66 -12.17 -0.61
C PRO A 141 -8.66 -11.38 0.69
N ASP A 142 -9.83 -11.13 1.27
CA ASP A 142 -9.95 -10.42 2.53
C ASP A 142 -9.29 -11.24 3.68
N PRO A 143 -8.16 -10.77 4.22
CA PRO A 143 -7.48 -11.48 5.29
C PRO A 143 -8.26 -11.43 6.62
N TYR A 144 -9.20 -10.49 6.79
CA TYR A 144 -10.05 -10.40 7.97
C TYR A 144 -11.00 -11.60 8.10
N LEU A 145 -11.45 -12.15 6.97
CA LEU A 145 -12.36 -13.29 6.93
C LEU A 145 -11.67 -14.63 7.17
N LYS A 146 -10.34 -14.65 7.16
CA LYS A 146 -9.58 -15.90 7.34
C LYS A 146 -9.90 -16.53 8.70
N GLY A 147 -10.53 -17.70 8.66
CA GLY A 147 -10.91 -18.45 9.87
C GLY A 147 -12.19 -17.95 10.55
N LYS A 148 -12.93 -17.01 9.93
CA LYS A 148 -14.26 -16.58 10.39
C LYS A 148 -15.35 -17.28 9.59
N SER A 149 -16.37 -17.81 10.27
CA SER A 149 -17.61 -18.19 9.61
C SER A 149 -18.41 -16.92 9.37
N LEU A 150 -18.70 -16.62 8.10
CA LEU A 150 -19.72 -15.63 7.76
C LEU A 150 -21.06 -16.16 8.29
N LYS A 151 -21.85 -15.29 8.95
CA LYS A 151 -23.18 -15.62 9.45
C LYS A 151 -24.22 -15.43 8.36
#